data_AF-A0A1L5F479-F1
#
_entry.id   AF-A0A1L5F479-F1
#
_cell.length_a   1.000
_cell.length_b   1.000
_cell.length_c   1.000
_cell.angle_alpha   90.00
_cell.angle_beta   90.00
_cell.angle_gamma   90.00
#
_symmetry.space_group_name_H-M   'P 1'
#
loop_
_entity.id
_entity.type
_entity.pdbx_description
1 polymer ?
#
loop_
_entity_poly.entity_id
_entity_poly.type
_entity_poly.pdbx_seq_one_letter_code
_entity_poly.pdbx_strand_id
1 'polypeptide(L)'
;MKKVKTYQAWEGDINDYLEVGDLVDFQMIAYFLRSLPVVCENDIIQVMQPIKVYIDGKRECVYPTFMQTEEGWTYAGNCLKGETKNIEI
;
A
#
# COMPACT_ATOMS: atom_id res chain seq x y z
N MET A 1 -18.54 -3.03 11.89
CA MET A 1 -17.48 -3.64 11.06
C MET A 1 -17.23 -2.73 9.88
N LYS A 2 -15.98 -2.30 9.67
CA LYS A 2 -15.59 -1.65 8.42
C LYS A 2 -15.82 -2.61 7.25
N LYS A 3 -16.25 -2.08 6.11
CA LYS A 3 -16.41 -2.86 4.88
C LYS A 3 -15.02 -3.17 4.33
N VAL A 4 -14.73 -4.44 4.06
CA VAL A 4 -13.45 -4.87 3.47
C VAL A 4 -13.45 -4.53 1.98
N LYS A 5 -12.41 -3.85 1.50
CA LYS A 5 -12.13 -3.66 0.07
C LYS A 5 -11.43 -4.89 -0.48
N THR A 6 -11.92 -5.41 -1.61
CA THR A 6 -11.47 -6.69 -2.15
C THR A 6 -10.60 -6.51 -3.38
N TYR A 7 -9.74 -7.48 -3.66
CA TYR A 7 -8.96 -7.54 -4.89
C TYR A 7 -9.85 -7.58 -6.14
N GLN A 8 -10.96 -8.32 -6.12
CA GLN A 8 -11.84 -8.43 -7.29
C GLN A 8 -12.57 -7.13 -7.64
N ALA A 9 -12.82 -6.26 -6.66
CA ALA A 9 -13.51 -5.00 -6.87
C ALA A 9 -12.55 -3.84 -7.20
N TRP A 10 -11.25 -4.09 -7.17
CA TRP A 10 -10.24 -3.10 -7.57
C TRP A 10 -10.16 -3.01 -9.09
N GLU A 11 -10.38 -1.81 -9.60
CA GLU A 11 -10.16 -1.43 -11.00
C GLU A 11 -9.34 -0.14 -11.05
N GLY A 12 -8.45 -0.01 -12.03
CA GLY A 12 -7.68 1.23 -12.24
C GLY A 12 -6.52 1.45 -11.26
N ASP A 13 -6.28 2.71 -10.89
CA ASP A 13 -5.20 3.10 -9.96
C ASP A 13 -5.54 2.66 -8.53
N ILE A 14 -4.54 2.19 -7.79
CA ILE A 14 -4.73 1.75 -6.41
C ILE A 14 -5.05 2.94 -5.48
N ASN A 15 -4.54 4.14 -5.77
CA ASN A 15 -4.79 5.33 -4.95
C ASN A 15 -6.20 5.87 -5.11
N ASP A 16 -6.82 5.65 -6.27
CA ASP A 16 -8.24 5.95 -6.48
C ASP A 16 -9.13 4.95 -5.71
N TYR A 17 -8.62 3.73 -5.51
CA TYR A 17 -9.36 2.65 -4.89
C TYR A 17 -9.20 2.58 -3.37
N LEU A 18 -8.05 2.98 -2.80
CA LEU A 18 -7.75 2.84 -1.37
C LEU A 18 -7.56 4.17 -0.67
N GLU A 19 -8.15 4.30 0.52
CA GLU A 19 -7.90 5.38 1.47
C GLU A 19 -7.16 4.83 2.69
N VAL A 20 -6.34 5.66 3.33
CA VAL A 20 -5.62 5.27 4.56
C VAL A 20 -6.62 4.81 5.62
N GLY A 21 -6.38 3.60 6.16
CA GLY A 21 -7.27 2.99 7.15
C GLY A 21 -8.30 2.02 6.58
N ASP A 22 -8.35 1.83 5.26
CA ASP A 22 -9.15 0.79 4.62
C ASP A 22 -8.64 -0.61 4.95
N LEU A 23 -9.57 -1.50 5.34
CA LEU A 23 -9.29 -2.93 5.46
C LEU A 23 -9.33 -3.59 4.08
N VAL A 24 -8.37 -4.45 3.81
CA VAL A 24 -8.26 -5.17 2.53
C VAL A 24 -8.27 -6.68 2.73
N ASP A 25 -8.72 -7.40 1.71
CA ASP A 25 -8.68 -8.86 1.73
C ASP A 25 -7.25 -9.41 1.54
N PHE A 26 -7.07 -10.67 1.91
CA PHE A 26 -5.78 -11.35 1.75
C PHE A 26 -5.36 -11.47 0.27
N GLN A 27 -6.30 -11.52 -0.66
CA GLN A 27 -5.99 -11.67 -2.08
C GLN A 27 -5.30 -10.43 -2.64
N MET A 28 -5.69 -9.25 -2.17
CA MET A 28 -5.04 -7.99 -2.49
C MET A 28 -3.60 -7.97 -1.96
N ILE A 29 -3.39 -8.42 -0.72
CA ILE A 29 -2.03 -8.58 -0.16
C ILE A 29 -1.21 -9.59 -0.97
N ALA A 30 -1.80 -10.74 -1.31
CA ALA A 30 -1.14 -11.78 -2.09
C ALA A 30 -0.81 -11.33 -3.53
N TYR A 31 -1.57 -10.41 -4.10
CA TYR A 31 -1.23 -9.77 -5.38
C TYR A 31 0.09 -9.00 -5.25
N PHE A 32 0.23 -8.18 -4.21
CA PHE A 32 1.46 -7.40 -4.00
C PHE A 32 2.65 -8.26 -3.56
N LEU A 33 2.44 -9.30 -2.76
CA LEU A 33 3.50 -10.24 -2.37
C LEU A 33 4.11 -11.01 -3.54
N ARG A 34 3.35 -11.24 -4.62
CA ARG A 34 3.86 -11.86 -5.84
C ARG A 34 4.81 -10.95 -6.62
N SER A 35 4.75 -9.64 -6.38
CA SER A 35 5.64 -8.66 -6.99
C SER A 35 6.90 -8.53 -6.13
N LEU A 36 7.82 -9.47 -6.27
CA LEU A 36 9.11 -9.41 -5.58
C LEU A 36 9.96 -8.24 -6.12
N PRO A 37 10.71 -7.54 -5.25
CA PRO A 37 10.87 -7.80 -3.82
C PRO A 37 9.81 -7.09 -2.96
N VAL A 38 9.59 -7.55 -1.73
CA VAL A 38 8.75 -6.87 -0.73
C VAL A 38 9.60 -6.65 0.51
N VAL A 39 9.50 -5.47 1.13
CA VAL A 39 10.08 -5.26 2.46
C VAL A 39 9.00 -5.65 3.46
N CYS A 40 9.25 -6.74 4.19
CA CYS A 40 8.42 -7.17 5.30
C CYS A 40 9.20 -6.91 6.59
N GLU A 41 8.73 -5.99 7.42
CA GLU A 41 9.34 -5.69 8.72
C GLU A 41 8.25 -5.64 9.80
N ASN A 42 8.34 -6.52 10.79
CA ASN A 42 7.30 -6.72 11.81
C ASN A 42 5.92 -6.95 11.16
N ASP A 43 4.95 -6.11 11.49
CA ASP A 43 3.58 -6.14 11.01
C ASP A 43 3.38 -5.32 9.72
N ILE A 44 4.45 -4.88 9.06
CA ILE A 44 4.39 -3.98 7.90
C ILE A 44 4.85 -4.71 6.64
N ILE A 45 4.08 -4.53 5.57
CA ILE A 45 4.40 -4.93 4.20
C ILE A 45 4.49 -3.66 3.35
N GLN A 46 5.68 -3.38 2.79
CA GLN A 46 5.87 -2.33 1.79
C GLN A 46 6.12 -2.97 0.42
N VAL A 47 5.24 -2.67 -0.53
CA VAL A 47 5.26 -3.20 -1.89
C VAL A 47 6.36 -2.52 -2.68
N MET A 48 7.33 -3.22 -3.30
CA MET A 48 8.38 -2.52 -4.07
C MET A 48 7.95 -2.06 -5.46
N GLN A 49 6.74 -2.31 -5.94
CA GLN A 49 6.26 -1.68 -7.17
C GLN A 49 6.03 -0.19 -6.87
N PRO A 50 6.89 0.72 -7.36
CA PRO A 50 6.81 2.11 -6.98
C PRO A 50 5.77 2.83 -7.82
N ILE A 51 5.04 3.71 -7.17
CA ILE A 51 4.29 4.78 -7.82
C ILE A 51 5.27 5.94 -8.01
N LYS A 52 5.35 6.45 -9.25
CA LYS A 52 6.27 7.53 -9.58
C LYS A 52 5.53 8.86 -9.48
N VAL A 53 5.99 9.73 -8.59
CA VAL A 53 5.35 11.00 -8.27
C VAL A 53 6.36 12.14 -8.42
N TYR A 54 5.87 13.37 -8.57
CA TYR A 54 6.72 14.57 -8.55
C TYR A 54 6.59 15.27 -7.21
N ILE A 55 7.66 15.29 -6.43
CA ILE A 55 7.75 15.97 -5.13
C ILE A 55 8.82 17.06 -5.28
N ASP A 56 8.46 18.31 -5.01
CA ASP A 56 9.36 19.47 -5.11
C ASP A 56 10.14 19.56 -6.44
N GLY A 57 9.46 19.24 -7.55
CA GLY A 57 10.03 19.26 -8.90
C GLY A 57 10.98 18.09 -9.22
N LYS A 58 11.15 17.13 -8.31
CA LYS A 58 11.94 15.91 -8.50
C LYS A 58 11.05 14.70 -8.66
N ARG A 59 11.51 13.75 -9.47
CA ARG A 59 10.81 12.47 -9.68
C ARG A 59 11.20 11.52 -8.56
N GLU A 60 10.24 11.17 -7.73
CA GLU A 60 10.41 10.27 -6.58
C GLU A 60 9.59 8.99 -6.77
N CYS A 61 10.00 7.93 -6.06
CA CYS A 61 9.30 6.65 -6.01
C CYS A 61 8.70 6.47 -4.62
N VAL A 62 7.38 6.40 -4.54
CA VAL A 62 6.63 6.07 -3.33
C VAL A 62 6.02 4.69 -3.45
N TYR A 63 5.77 4.03 -2.33
CA TYR A 63 5.49 2.61 -2.28
C TYR A 63 4.27 2.34 -1.40
N PRO A 64 3.24 1.65 -1.92
CA PRO A 64 2.08 1.24 -1.14
C PRO A 64 2.51 0.43 0.08
N THR A 65 1.96 0.78 1.23
CA THR A 65 2.30 0.17 2.52
C THR A 65 1.03 -0.37 3.16
N PHE A 66 1.12 -1.59 3.70
CA PHE A 66 0.06 -2.26 4.42
C PHE A 66 0.56 -2.64 5.81
N MET A 67 -0.33 -2.59 6.80
CA MET A 67 -0.05 -2.94 8.18
C MET A 67 -1.03 -4.01 8.67
N GLN A 68 -0.52 -5.03 9.33
CA GLN A 68 -1.33 -6.03 10.00
C GLN A 68 -1.83 -5.47 11.33
N THR A 69 -3.13 -5.57 11.55
CA THR A 69 -3.83 -5.12 12.77
C THR A 69 -4.68 -6.26 13.30
N GLU A 70 -5.29 -6.08 14.48
CA GLU A 70 -6.26 -7.04 15.02
C GLU A 70 -7.47 -7.26 14.09
N GLU A 71 -7.83 -6.26 13.29
CA GLU A 71 -8.95 -6.32 12.33
C GLU A 71 -8.54 -6.91 10.96
N GLY A 72 -7.24 -7.17 10.75
CA GLY A 72 -6.68 -7.66 9.49
C GLY A 72 -5.69 -6.67 8.85
N TRP A 73 -5.50 -6.80 7.54
CA TRP A 73 -4.58 -5.94 6.79
C TRP A 73 -5.24 -4.60 6.46
N THR A 74 -4.54 -3.52 6.80
CA THR A 74 -5.01 -2.15 6.58
C THR A 74 -4.06 -1.40 5.67
N TYR A 75 -4.59 -0.63 4.71
CA TYR A 75 -3.79 0.27 3.90
C TYR A 75 -3.26 1.42 4.74
N ALA A 76 -1.94 1.59 4.76
CA ALA A 76 -1.21 2.57 5.56
C ALA A 76 -0.69 3.77 4.71
N GLY A 77 -1.09 3.85 3.44
CA GLY A 77 -0.70 4.89 2.50
C GLY A 77 0.59 4.57 1.73
N ASN A 78 1.20 5.59 1.15
CA ASN A 78 2.40 5.46 0.33
C ASN A 78 3.61 6.07 1.04
N CYS A 79 4.70 5.32 1.17
CA CYS A 79 5.93 5.79 1.82
C CYS A 79 7.10 5.81 0.85
N LEU A 80 8.12 6.65 1.09
CA LEU A 80 9.41 6.52 0.41
C LEU A 80 10.13 5.24 0.89
N LYS A 81 10.96 4.64 0.03
CA LYS A 81 11.68 3.42 0.41
C LYS A 81 12.65 3.69 1.56
N GLY A 82 12.49 2.96 2.66
CA GLY A 82 13.37 3.09 3.83
C GLY A 82 13.13 4.36 4.65
N GLU A 83 12.06 5.10 4.37
CA GLU A 83 11.60 6.20 5.21
C GLU A 83 10.26 5.86 5.86
N THR A 84 10.01 6.43 7.04
CA THR A 84 8.73 6.33 7.77
C THR A 84 7.76 7.44 7.41
N LYS A 85 8.11 8.27 6.42
CA LYS A 85 7.30 9.40 5.97
C LYS A 85 6.23 8.93 4.99
N ASN A 86 4.97 9.06 5.39
CA ASN A 86 3.83 8.93 4.51
C ASN A 86 3.77 10.11 3.54
N ILE A 87 3.46 9.83 2.28
CA ILE A 87 3.24 10.77 1.20
C ILE A 87 1.80 10.61 0.73
N GLU A 88 1.01 11.67 0.91
CA GLU A 88 -0.28 11.82 0.25
C GLU A 88 -0.03 12.11 -1.23
N ILE A 89 -0.67 11.36 -2.12
CA ILE A 89 -0.53 11.46 -3.58
C ILE A 89 -1.87 11.87 -4.18
#